data_AF-A0A091PI49-F1
#
_entry.id   AF-A0A091PI49-F1
#
_cell.length_a   1.000
_cell.length_b   1.000
_cell.length_c   1.000
_cell.angle_alpha   90.00
_cell.angle_beta   90.00
_cell.angle_gamma   90.00
#
_symmetry.space_group_name_H-M   'P 1'
#
loop_
_entity.id
_entity.type
_entity.pdbx_description
1 polymer ?
#
loop_
_entity_poly.entity_id
_entity_poly.type
_entity_poly.pdbx_seq_one_letter_code
_entity_poly.pdbx_strand_id
1 'polypeptide(L)'
;VANTLNPYHEANDTLMMIMDDRLIANTLPWWYFGPDNTGDVMMLKHLTGLQNFVSNMATVHLVTADGSFDCQGNPGEQEALVSPLLYCETVTALMILDAGGSFVLKMFTLFEHCSTNLLFLLNCSFEEVHVFKPATSKAGNSEAYVVCLCYLGRESIHLLLSKMIQNFGTEMVNKALFPQHMLPESFLKIHEECCMFFHKRQVETISENIHLFECMEEAEQTKLNKLRDCAVQFFMQRLHVKPIAKNNWLVKKSQTGCSTNVKWFGQRNKYFKTYNERKMLETLSWNDKVAKGYFSHWAEEHSLNNAGKMCILEGSTSNLECSLWYILEGKRLPEVKCSPFCDCQVLENLNEALKELAEGRWKSKVLQTCDSCEVLPGELILAEVSDLSRCRQEILNERHGDQFKCLAVDFPSPCDTESQPDMEIKLLDLATLPTFSFSLLYDGEPKYQQQLLECVLRSLNELRMGDALVLPVLSCFTRFTAGLVFILHCCFRYITFACPTSHEPLRTSAALLCVGYRGLPNPVVEYLQHLNKLVRSLLDADSPQQVLQFVPMEVLLQGKLLEFLWDFNTAIAKRQLHLIVQAKQQQMTRDVSL
;
A
#
# COMPACT_ATOMS: atom_id res chain seq x y z
N VAL A 1 1.63 -19.57 10.21
CA VAL A 1 1.63 -18.08 10.18
C VAL A 1 2.35 -17.63 8.93
N ALA A 2 1.88 -16.59 8.26
CA ALA A 2 2.55 -15.97 7.10
C ALA A 2 3.07 -14.58 7.46
N ASN A 3 4.08 -14.09 6.74
CA ASN A 3 4.64 -12.75 6.87
C ASN A 3 4.99 -12.18 5.49
N THR A 4 4.88 -10.86 5.37
CA THR A 4 5.40 -10.02 4.28
C THR A 4 5.42 -8.59 4.79
N LEU A 5 6.06 -7.67 4.07
CA LEU A 5 5.81 -6.24 4.28
C LEU A 5 4.30 -5.96 4.19
N ASN A 6 3.76 -5.28 5.19
CA ASN A 6 2.33 -5.04 5.33
C ASN A 6 1.83 -4.09 4.22
N PRO A 7 0.98 -4.55 3.28
CA PRO A 7 0.46 -3.73 2.17
C PRO A 7 -0.42 -2.56 2.62
N TYR A 8 -0.79 -2.56 3.90
CA TYR A 8 -1.64 -1.53 4.49
C TYR A 8 -0.84 -0.52 5.31
N HIS A 9 0.47 -0.74 5.53
CA HIS A 9 1.31 0.22 6.24
C HIS A 9 1.85 1.28 5.29
N GLU A 10 1.38 2.52 5.46
CA GLU A 10 1.51 3.62 4.51
C GLU A 10 2.96 4.06 4.26
N ALA A 11 3.86 3.83 5.22
CA ALA A 11 5.29 4.11 5.06
C ALA A 11 6.08 3.02 4.29
N ASN A 12 5.46 1.88 3.97
CA ASN A 12 6.15 0.82 3.23
C ASN A 12 6.32 1.22 1.76
N ASP A 13 7.47 0.86 1.21
CA ASP A 13 7.86 1.20 -0.16
C ASP A 13 7.25 0.21 -1.17
N THR A 14 6.63 0.73 -2.22
CA THR A 14 5.97 -0.06 -3.27
C THR A 14 6.96 -0.86 -4.12
N LEU A 15 8.22 -0.45 -4.19
CA LEU A 15 9.28 -1.20 -4.87
C LEU A 15 9.77 -2.40 -4.04
N MET A 16 9.58 -2.34 -2.73
CA MET A 16 10.01 -3.38 -1.80
C MET A 16 8.90 -4.41 -1.50
N MET A 17 7.65 -4.00 -1.64
CA MET A 17 6.49 -4.73 -1.16
C MET A 17 5.61 -5.25 -2.29
N ILE A 18 5.07 -6.46 -2.12
CA ILE A 18 4.01 -6.98 -3.00
C ILE A 18 2.69 -6.32 -2.61
N MET A 19 2.18 -5.47 -3.51
CA MET A 19 0.90 -4.78 -3.32
C MET A 19 -0.32 -5.69 -3.54
N ASP A 20 -0.15 -6.88 -4.13
CA ASP A 20 -1.24 -7.82 -4.34
C ASP A 20 -1.71 -8.43 -3.02
N ASP A 21 -2.82 -7.92 -2.53
CA ASP A 21 -3.38 -8.25 -1.24
C ASP A 21 -4.53 -9.28 -1.31
N ARG A 22 -4.78 -9.91 -2.47
CA ARG A 22 -5.94 -10.82 -2.63
C ARG A 22 -5.91 -11.98 -1.64
N LEU A 23 -4.74 -12.56 -1.39
CA LEU A 23 -4.59 -13.60 -0.38
C LEU A 23 -4.64 -13.01 1.03
N ILE A 24 -3.91 -11.90 1.27
CA ILE A 24 -3.76 -11.24 2.56
C ILE A 24 -5.12 -10.79 3.10
N ALA A 25 -5.88 -10.01 2.33
CA ALA A 25 -7.18 -9.47 2.71
C ALA A 25 -8.19 -10.56 3.11
N ASN A 26 -8.11 -11.74 2.48
CA ASN A 26 -9.01 -12.86 2.75
C ASN A 26 -8.52 -13.80 3.86
N THR A 27 -7.29 -13.61 4.34
CA THR A 27 -6.65 -14.46 5.35
C THR A 27 -5.96 -13.66 6.44
N LEU A 28 -6.32 -12.38 6.63
CA LEU A 28 -5.61 -11.41 7.48
C LEU A 28 -5.25 -11.93 8.88
N PRO A 29 -6.13 -12.66 9.61
CA PRO A 29 -5.81 -13.23 10.92
C PRO A 29 -4.63 -14.22 10.94
N TRP A 30 -4.22 -14.73 9.77
CA TRP A 30 -3.12 -15.69 9.62
C TRP A 30 -1.78 -15.02 9.26
N TRP A 31 -1.76 -13.69 9.15
CA TRP A 31 -0.57 -12.89 8.87
C TRP A 31 -0.05 -12.21 10.13
N TYR A 32 1.28 -12.22 10.30
CA TYR A 32 1.97 -11.55 11.38
C TYR A 32 2.85 -10.44 10.82
N PHE A 33 2.50 -9.18 11.06
CA PHE A 33 3.23 -8.01 10.55
C PHE A 33 4.25 -7.43 11.55
N GLY A 34 4.56 -8.13 12.63
CA GLY A 34 5.48 -7.65 13.64
C GLY A 34 4.89 -6.63 14.62
N PRO A 35 5.65 -6.28 15.68
CA PRO A 35 5.19 -5.39 16.75
C PRO A 35 5.00 -3.92 16.31
N ASP A 36 5.61 -3.52 15.20
CA ASP A 36 5.45 -2.20 14.59
C ASP A 36 4.53 -2.21 13.36
N ASN A 37 3.93 -3.36 13.04
CA ASN A 37 2.98 -3.55 11.95
C ASN A 37 3.53 -3.27 10.54
N THR A 38 4.85 -3.14 10.35
CA THR A 38 5.48 -2.91 9.03
C THR A 38 5.62 -4.20 8.23
N GLY A 39 5.74 -5.34 8.91
CA GLY A 39 6.03 -6.63 8.29
C GLY A 39 7.50 -6.85 7.88
N ASP A 40 8.39 -5.92 8.25
CA ASP A 40 9.80 -5.99 7.87
C ASP A 40 10.55 -7.04 8.69
N VAL A 41 10.80 -8.19 8.05
CA VAL A 41 11.53 -9.33 8.62
C VAL A 41 13.01 -9.02 8.86
N MET A 42 13.58 -7.99 8.25
CA MET A 42 14.98 -7.60 8.48
C MET A 42 15.18 -6.81 9.77
N MET A 43 14.10 -6.49 10.49
CA MET A 43 14.18 -5.79 11.76
C MET A 43 14.31 -6.78 12.93
N LEU A 44 15.31 -6.60 13.79
CA LEU A 44 15.54 -7.49 14.94
C LEU A 44 14.31 -7.60 15.87
N LYS A 45 13.57 -6.51 16.05
CA LYS A 45 12.30 -6.50 16.82
C LYS A 45 11.23 -7.43 16.22
N HIS A 46 11.23 -7.59 14.90
CA HIS A 46 10.31 -8.49 14.20
C HIS A 46 10.68 -9.93 14.52
N LEU A 47 11.97 -10.30 14.38
CA LEU A 47 12.48 -11.62 14.78
C LEU A 47 12.06 -11.98 16.22
N THR A 48 12.38 -11.13 17.20
CA THR A 48 12.03 -11.38 18.61
C THR A 48 10.52 -11.50 18.81
N GLY A 49 9.74 -10.62 18.17
CA GLY A 49 8.28 -10.68 18.23
C GLY A 49 7.72 -11.97 17.62
N LEU A 50 8.25 -12.40 16.48
CA LEU A 50 7.84 -13.62 15.81
C LEU A 50 8.18 -14.85 16.67
N GLN A 51 9.35 -14.88 17.30
CA GLN A 51 9.72 -15.95 18.25
C GLN A 51 8.71 -16.07 19.40
N ASN A 52 8.30 -14.93 19.99
CA ASN A 52 7.29 -14.91 21.05
C ASN A 52 5.90 -15.29 20.53
N PHE A 53 5.60 -14.99 19.27
CA PHE A 53 4.33 -15.36 18.65
C PHE A 53 4.27 -16.88 18.40
N VAL A 54 5.33 -17.47 17.85
CA VAL A 54 5.39 -18.91 17.56
C VAL A 54 5.63 -19.77 18.80
N SER A 55 6.16 -19.23 19.90
CA SER A 55 6.36 -20.00 21.14
C SER A 55 5.06 -20.52 21.76
N ASN A 56 3.93 -19.91 21.39
CA ASN A 56 2.59 -20.35 21.77
C ASN A 56 1.97 -21.34 20.77
N MET A 57 2.68 -21.69 19.69
CA MET A 57 2.24 -22.65 18.69
C MET A 57 2.76 -24.05 19.00
N ALA A 58 2.19 -25.04 18.31
CA ALA A 58 2.79 -26.37 18.22
C ALA A 58 4.13 -26.31 17.47
N THR A 59 4.77 -27.47 17.30
CA THR A 59 6.05 -27.60 16.63
C THR A 59 6.03 -27.06 15.19
N VAL A 60 7.03 -26.26 14.85
CA VAL A 60 7.26 -25.70 13.51
C VAL A 60 8.13 -26.70 12.75
N HIS A 61 7.50 -27.55 11.94
CA HIS A 61 8.20 -28.56 11.14
C HIS A 61 8.71 -28.04 9.78
N LEU A 62 8.17 -26.93 9.30
CA LEU A 62 8.51 -26.37 7.99
C LEU A 62 8.51 -24.86 8.05
N VAL A 63 9.59 -24.26 7.57
CA VAL A 63 9.66 -22.83 7.24
C VAL A 63 9.91 -22.71 5.74
N THR A 64 9.23 -21.77 5.10
CA THR A 64 9.45 -21.42 3.69
C THR A 64 9.72 -19.92 3.60
N ALA A 65 10.76 -19.54 2.88
CA ALA A 65 11.16 -18.16 2.63
C ALA A 65 11.18 -17.91 1.12
N ASP A 66 10.36 -16.96 0.68
CA ASP A 66 10.19 -16.58 -0.73
C ASP A 66 10.38 -15.06 -0.91
N GLY A 67 11.09 -14.42 0.03
CA GLY A 67 11.33 -13.00 0.05
C GLY A 67 12.13 -12.53 -1.17
N SER A 68 11.68 -11.42 -1.76
CA SER A 68 12.40 -10.63 -2.77
C SER A 68 11.73 -9.28 -2.90
N PHE A 69 12.43 -8.31 -3.46
CA PHE A 69 11.88 -7.02 -3.88
C PHE A 69 12.14 -6.80 -5.38
N ASP A 70 11.65 -5.69 -5.94
CA ASP A 70 11.77 -5.41 -7.38
C ASP A 70 13.22 -5.06 -7.76
N CYS A 71 13.89 -5.99 -8.44
CA CYS A 71 15.24 -5.79 -8.97
C CYS A 71 15.25 -5.44 -10.47
N GLN A 72 14.11 -5.10 -11.09
CA GLN A 72 14.05 -4.80 -12.52
C GLN A 72 14.91 -3.62 -12.97
N GLY A 73 15.25 -2.72 -12.03
CA GLY A 73 16.19 -1.62 -12.26
C GLY A 73 17.66 -2.09 -12.30
N ASN A 74 18.01 -3.22 -11.69
CA ASN A 74 19.38 -3.77 -11.75
C ASN A 74 19.37 -5.30 -11.64
N PRO A 75 18.89 -6.01 -12.68
CA PRO A 75 18.71 -7.47 -12.61
C PRO A 75 20.03 -8.24 -12.50
N GLY A 76 21.15 -7.65 -12.95
CA GLY A 76 22.48 -8.26 -12.84
C GLY A 76 23.00 -8.35 -11.40
N GLU A 77 22.56 -7.44 -10.53
CA GLU A 77 22.99 -7.36 -9.12
C GLU A 77 21.95 -7.98 -8.16
N GLN A 78 20.97 -8.74 -8.67
CA GLN A 78 19.87 -9.28 -7.87
C GLN A 78 20.35 -10.09 -6.66
N GLU A 79 21.40 -10.89 -6.83
CA GLU A 79 21.98 -11.70 -5.75
C GLU A 79 22.50 -10.83 -4.59
N ALA A 80 23.34 -9.84 -4.90
CA ALA A 80 23.90 -8.94 -3.89
C ALA A 80 22.80 -8.11 -3.22
N LEU A 81 21.87 -7.57 -4.01
CA LEU A 81 20.76 -6.73 -3.51
C LEU A 81 19.88 -7.50 -2.51
N VAL A 82 19.45 -8.73 -2.84
CA VAL A 82 18.50 -9.48 -2.00
C VAL A 82 19.19 -10.20 -0.83
N SER A 83 20.52 -10.34 -0.84
CA SER A 83 21.25 -11.11 0.18
C SER A 83 21.02 -10.71 1.65
N PRO A 84 20.82 -9.44 2.08
CA PRO A 84 20.48 -9.14 3.46
C PRO A 84 19.12 -9.75 3.88
N LEU A 85 18.14 -9.76 2.96
CA LEU A 85 16.84 -10.35 3.21
C LEU A 85 16.96 -11.86 3.38
N LEU A 86 17.66 -12.55 2.47
CA LEU A 86 17.88 -14.01 2.53
C LEU A 86 18.59 -14.42 3.82
N TYR A 87 19.56 -13.60 4.24
CA TYR A 87 20.23 -13.78 5.52
C TYR A 87 19.26 -13.67 6.69
N CYS A 88 18.46 -12.60 6.76
CA CYS A 88 17.48 -12.40 7.84
C CYS A 88 16.41 -13.50 7.86
N GLU A 89 15.93 -13.94 6.69
CA GLU A 89 15.00 -15.06 6.56
C GLU A 89 15.62 -16.38 7.05
N THR A 90 16.89 -16.63 6.73
CA THR A 90 17.62 -17.83 7.18
C THR A 90 17.83 -17.82 8.69
N VAL A 91 18.30 -16.70 9.26
CA VAL A 91 18.44 -16.56 10.71
C VAL A 91 17.08 -16.76 11.38
N THR A 92 16.02 -16.16 10.85
CA THR A 92 14.65 -16.31 11.36
C THR A 92 14.21 -17.77 11.34
N ALA A 93 14.41 -18.48 10.22
CA ALA A 93 14.08 -19.89 10.07
C ALA A 93 14.80 -20.74 11.13
N LEU A 94 16.12 -20.58 11.27
CA LEU A 94 16.94 -21.33 12.25
C LEU A 94 16.53 -21.07 13.70
N MET A 95 15.94 -19.91 13.99
CA MET A 95 15.51 -19.52 15.33
C MET A 95 14.12 -20.06 15.71
N ILE A 96 13.25 -20.32 14.73
CA ILE A 96 11.86 -20.76 14.95
C ILE A 96 11.61 -22.23 14.58
N LEU A 97 12.44 -22.84 13.75
CA LEU A 97 12.31 -24.23 13.31
C LEU A 97 12.68 -25.19 14.44
N ASP A 98 11.87 -26.24 14.63
CA ASP A 98 12.16 -27.32 15.57
C ASP A 98 13.17 -28.32 14.99
N ALA A 99 13.90 -29.02 15.86
CA ALA A 99 14.83 -30.08 15.46
C ALA A 99 14.11 -31.16 14.64
N GLY A 100 14.76 -31.62 13.56
CA GLY A 100 14.17 -32.50 12.56
C GLY A 100 13.29 -31.78 11.51
N GLY A 101 13.03 -30.49 11.66
CA GLY A 101 12.26 -29.69 10.69
C GLY A 101 12.99 -29.46 9.37
N SER A 102 12.28 -28.88 8.39
CA SER A 102 12.79 -28.56 7.06
C SER A 102 12.69 -27.07 6.73
N PHE A 103 13.58 -26.58 5.89
CA PHE A 103 13.60 -25.19 5.44
C PHE A 103 13.71 -25.12 3.92
N VAL A 104 12.86 -24.31 3.29
CA VAL A 104 12.95 -24.02 1.85
C VAL A 104 13.18 -22.53 1.67
N LEU A 105 14.31 -22.16 1.04
CA LEU A 105 14.72 -20.79 0.80
C LEU A 105 14.80 -20.53 -0.70
N LYS A 106 14.08 -19.53 -1.21
CA LYS A 106 14.34 -19.01 -2.55
C LYS A 106 15.69 -18.27 -2.56
N MET A 107 16.51 -18.56 -3.55
CA MET A 107 17.73 -17.84 -3.87
C MET A 107 17.78 -17.53 -5.38
N PHE A 108 18.80 -16.79 -5.81
CA PHE A 108 19.00 -16.44 -7.22
C PHE A 108 20.26 -17.10 -7.75
N THR A 109 21.13 -16.33 -8.43
CA THR A 109 22.50 -16.77 -8.63
C THR A 109 23.17 -17.02 -7.28
N LEU A 110 24.23 -17.82 -7.33
CA LEU A 110 24.95 -18.30 -6.15
C LEU A 110 26.46 -18.02 -6.31
N PHE A 111 26.81 -16.88 -6.91
CA PHE A 111 28.19 -16.55 -7.27
C PHE A 111 28.87 -15.68 -6.20
N GLU A 112 28.09 -14.93 -5.43
CA GLU A 112 28.57 -14.00 -4.44
C GLU A 112 28.96 -14.72 -3.15
N HIS A 113 29.96 -14.14 -2.48
CA HIS A 113 30.47 -14.67 -1.22
C HIS A 113 29.36 -14.82 -0.16
N CYS A 114 28.36 -13.94 -0.14
CA CYS A 114 27.23 -14.00 0.77
C CYS A 114 26.40 -15.27 0.57
N SER A 115 26.12 -15.66 -0.68
CA SER A 115 25.41 -16.90 -1.02
C SER A 115 26.23 -18.14 -0.68
N THR A 116 27.53 -18.17 -1.01
CA THR A 116 28.41 -19.29 -0.65
C THR A 116 28.46 -19.49 0.86
N ASN A 117 28.57 -18.40 1.63
CA ASN A 117 28.58 -18.45 3.09
C ASN A 117 27.25 -18.94 3.66
N LEU A 118 26.13 -18.50 3.09
CA LEU A 118 24.80 -18.91 3.53
C LEU A 118 24.55 -20.41 3.25
N LEU A 119 24.93 -20.89 2.07
CA LEU A 119 24.86 -22.31 1.74
C LEU A 119 25.72 -23.17 2.66
N PHE A 120 26.92 -22.70 3.01
CA PHE A 120 27.79 -23.41 3.94
C PHE A 120 27.18 -23.46 5.35
N LEU A 121 26.62 -22.34 5.84
CA LEU A 121 25.88 -22.31 7.11
C LEU A 121 24.74 -23.34 7.12
N LEU A 122 23.94 -23.38 6.06
CA LEU A 122 22.84 -24.33 5.93
C LEU A 122 23.37 -25.78 5.94
N ASN A 123 24.46 -26.04 5.22
CA ASN A 123 25.09 -27.37 5.19
C ASN A 123 25.69 -27.79 6.56
N CYS A 124 25.99 -26.84 7.45
CA CYS A 124 26.36 -27.11 8.83
C CYS A 124 25.16 -27.26 9.79
N SER A 125 23.97 -26.82 9.37
CA SER A 125 22.78 -26.74 10.23
C SER A 125 21.77 -27.85 9.97
N PHE A 126 21.86 -28.54 8.83
CA PHE A 126 20.92 -29.55 8.37
C PHE A 126 21.66 -30.83 7.96
N GLU A 127 20.99 -31.99 8.03
CA GLU A 127 21.60 -33.25 7.57
C GLU A 127 21.77 -33.28 6.04
N GLU A 128 20.82 -32.70 5.30
CA GLU A 128 20.88 -32.63 3.85
C GLU A 128 20.48 -31.24 3.33
N VAL A 129 21.21 -30.77 2.31
CA VAL A 129 20.93 -29.51 1.60
C VAL A 129 20.99 -29.75 0.10
N HIS A 130 19.91 -29.38 -0.59
CA HIS A 130 19.76 -29.56 -2.04
C HIS A 130 19.46 -28.22 -2.70
N VAL A 131 20.07 -27.92 -3.85
CA VAL A 131 19.69 -26.77 -4.67
C VAL A 131 18.84 -27.26 -5.85
N PHE A 132 17.64 -26.72 -5.98
CA PHE A 132 16.63 -27.21 -6.90
C PHE A 132 15.89 -26.06 -7.60
N LYS A 133 15.79 -26.13 -8.94
CA LYS A 133 14.93 -25.23 -9.72
C LYS A 133 13.69 -26.00 -10.19
N PRO A 134 12.50 -25.75 -9.63
CA PRO A 134 11.28 -26.44 -10.06
C PRO A 134 10.91 -26.03 -11.49
N ALA A 135 10.28 -26.94 -12.24
CA ALA A 135 9.81 -26.67 -13.60
C ALA A 135 8.73 -25.56 -13.67
N THR A 136 8.11 -25.23 -12.54
CA THR A 136 7.16 -24.11 -12.41
C THR A 136 7.83 -22.76 -12.21
N SER A 137 9.14 -22.72 -11.96
CA SER A 137 9.95 -21.49 -11.98
C SER A 137 10.36 -21.19 -13.43
N LYS A 138 10.37 -19.91 -13.82
CA LYS A 138 10.70 -19.52 -15.21
C LYS A 138 12.13 -19.97 -15.54
N ALA A 139 12.28 -20.80 -16.57
CA ALA A 139 13.56 -21.45 -16.87
C ALA A 139 14.70 -20.45 -17.17
N GLY A 140 14.40 -19.29 -17.75
CA GLY A 140 15.41 -18.27 -18.08
C GLY A 140 15.79 -17.31 -16.93
N ASN A 141 15.10 -17.34 -15.78
CA ASN A 141 15.46 -16.50 -14.64
C ASN A 141 16.47 -17.22 -13.71
N SER A 142 17.10 -16.45 -12.82
CA SER A 142 18.10 -16.96 -11.89
C SER A 142 17.51 -17.63 -10.65
N GLU A 143 16.18 -17.69 -10.51
CA GLU A 143 15.52 -18.24 -9.33
C GLU A 143 15.81 -19.74 -9.15
N ALA A 144 16.26 -20.12 -7.96
CA ALA A 144 16.44 -21.48 -7.50
C ALA A 144 16.01 -21.60 -6.04
N TYR A 145 15.82 -22.81 -5.53
CA TYR A 145 15.39 -23.06 -4.16
C TYR A 145 16.41 -23.94 -3.46
N VAL A 146 16.83 -23.53 -2.28
CA VAL A 146 17.63 -24.34 -1.36
C VAL A 146 16.67 -25.08 -0.45
N VAL A 147 16.68 -26.41 -0.53
CA VAL A 147 15.85 -27.32 0.25
C VAL A 147 16.73 -27.99 1.30
N CYS A 148 16.50 -27.64 2.56
CA CYS A 148 17.24 -28.13 3.72
C CYS A 148 16.35 -29.11 4.51
N LEU A 149 16.86 -30.29 4.81
CA LEU A 149 16.14 -31.38 5.46
C LEU A 149 16.80 -31.77 6.79
N CYS A 150 15.99 -32.15 7.77
CA CYS A 150 16.42 -32.59 9.10
C CYS A 150 17.29 -31.55 9.81
N TYR A 151 16.68 -30.46 10.30
CA TYR A 151 17.38 -29.45 11.08
C TYR A 151 18.04 -30.07 12.33
N LEU A 152 19.35 -29.85 12.50
CA LEU A 152 20.12 -30.39 13.63
C LEU A 152 19.78 -29.71 14.97
N GLY A 153 19.01 -28.60 14.93
CA GLY A 153 18.57 -27.85 16.10
C GLY A 153 19.56 -26.76 16.51
N ARG A 154 19.06 -25.78 17.26
CA ARG A 154 19.79 -24.55 17.63
C ARG A 154 21.09 -24.80 18.38
N GLU A 155 21.17 -25.89 19.16
CA GLU A 155 22.36 -26.25 19.94
C GLU A 155 23.59 -26.51 19.06
N SER A 156 23.40 -27.06 17.86
CA SER A 156 24.46 -27.34 16.89
C SER A 156 25.18 -26.08 16.39
N ILE A 157 24.48 -24.94 16.39
CA ILE A 157 24.97 -23.66 15.87
C ILE A 157 24.99 -22.55 16.93
N HIS A 158 24.85 -22.87 18.22
CA HIS A 158 24.66 -21.88 19.29
C HIS A 158 25.76 -20.81 19.34
N LEU A 159 27.03 -21.18 19.05
CA LEU A 159 28.16 -20.25 19.00
C LEU A 159 28.03 -19.24 17.83
N LEU A 160 27.46 -19.68 16.71
CA LEU A 160 27.25 -18.85 15.52
C LEU A 160 26.00 -17.97 15.68
N LEU A 161 24.94 -18.48 16.32
CA LEU A 161 23.67 -17.77 16.49
C LEU A 161 23.85 -16.39 17.12
N SER A 162 24.68 -16.27 18.16
CA SER A 162 24.95 -14.97 18.82
C SER A 162 25.53 -13.93 17.84
N LYS A 163 26.51 -14.33 17.02
CA LYS A 163 27.11 -13.47 15.98
C LYS A 163 26.11 -13.18 14.87
N MET A 164 25.27 -14.15 14.53
CA MET A 164 24.28 -13.99 13.48
C MET A 164 23.23 -12.95 13.87
N ILE A 165 22.73 -13.02 15.11
CA ILE A 165 21.81 -12.03 15.68
C ILE A 165 22.46 -10.65 15.77
N GLN A 166 23.75 -10.58 16.15
CA GLN A 166 24.48 -9.31 16.21
C GLN A 166 24.59 -8.61 14.85
N ASN A 167 24.66 -9.39 13.75
CA ASN A 167 24.73 -8.86 12.39
C ASN A 167 23.37 -8.90 11.66
N PHE A 168 22.27 -9.09 12.38
CA PHE A 168 20.92 -9.13 11.79
C PHE A 168 20.52 -7.77 11.22
N GLY A 169 20.08 -7.76 9.96
CA GLY A 169 19.63 -6.56 9.26
C GLY A 169 20.36 -6.31 7.94
N THR A 170 20.25 -5.08 7.45
CA THR A 170 20.69 -4.69 6.09
C THR A 170 22.20 -4.61 5.92
N GLU A 171 22.98 -4.43 6.98
CA GLU A 171 24.43 -4.21 6.90
C GLU A 171 25.26 -5.48 6.62
N MET A 172 24.62 -6.65 6.62
CA MET A 172 25.32 -7.93 6.49
C MET A 172 26.01 -8.12 5.13
N VAL A 173 25.55 -7.43 4.08
CA VAL A 173 26.15 -7.50 2.72
C VAL A 173 27.65 -7.21 2.67
N ASN A 174 28.19 -6.48 3.65
CA ASN A 174 29.59 -6.06 3.66
C ASN A 174 30.51 -7.01 4.44
N LYS A 175 29.99 -8.14 4.92
CA LYS A 175 30.69 -9.07 5.82
C LYS A 175 30.53 -10.51 5.35
N ALA A 176 31.62 -11.29 5.46
CA ALA A 176 31.54 -12.74 5.34
C ALA A 176 31.20 -13.38 6.70
N LEU A 177 30.35 -14.41 6.71
CA LEU A 177 30.05 -15.17 7.93
C LEU A 177 31.24 -16.02 8.38
N PHE A 178 31.96 -16.57 7.40
CA PHE A 178 33.11 -17.43 7.56
C PHE A 178 34.29 -16.86 6.80
N PRO A 179 35.50 -16.91 7.36
CA PRO A 179 36.70 -16.63 6.58
C PRO A 179 36.89 -17.72 5.52
N GLN A 180 37.45 -17.35 4.37
CA GLN A 180 37.59 -18.25 3.21
C GLN A 180 38.25 -19.60 3.54
N HIS A 181 39.27 -19.60 4.42
CA HIS A 181 39.99 -20.82 4.80
C HIS A 181 39.15 -21.81 5.62
N MET A 182 37.99 -21.41 6.14
CA MET A 182 37.07 -22.31 6.84
C MET A 182 36.11 -23.04 5.90
N LEU A 183 36.02 -22.62 4.62
CA LEU A 183 35.19 -23.29 3.62
C LEU A 183 35.96 -24.51 3.08
N PRO A 184 35.47 -25.75 3.29
CA PRO A 184 36.17 -26.95 2.82
C PRO A 184 36.24 -26.98 1.29
N GLU A 185 37.37 -27.41 0.73
CA GLU A 185 37.54 -27.55 -0.72
C GLU A 185 36.49 -28.49 -1.35
N SER A 186 36.09 -29.54 -0.62
CA SER A 186 35.04 -30.46 -1.06
C SER A 186 33.68 -29.76 -1.21
N PHE A 187 33.35 -28.84 -0.30
CA PHE A 187 32.13 -28.04 -0.41
C PHE A 187 32.23 -27.06 -1.57
N LEU A 188 33.34 -26.32 -1.68
CA LEU A 188 33.56 -25.35 -2.75
C LEU A 188 33.47 -25.99 -4.15
N LYS A 189 34.02 -27.19 -4.31
CA LYS A 189 33.93 -27.93 -5.57
C LYS A 189 32.49 -28.26 -5.95
N ILE A 190 31.69 -28.78 -5.02
CA ILE A 190 30.27 -29.10 -5.27
C ILE A 190 29.48 -27.82 -5.56
N HIS A 191 29.78 -26.73 -4.85
CA HIS A 191 29.17 -25.42 -5.07
C HIS A 191 29.48 -24.90 -6.49
N GLU A 192 30.73 -24.98 -6.94
CA GLU A 192 31.11 -24.60 -8.31
C GLU A 192 30.38 -25.44 -9.36
N GLU A 193 30.32 -26.76 -9.20
CA GLU A 193 29.58 -27.66 -10.10
C GLU A 193 28.09 -27.31 -10.16
N CYS A 194 27.48 -26.99 -9.01
CA CYS A 194 26.11 -26.52 -8.91
C CYS A 194 25.89 -25.20 -9.67
N CYS A 195 26.77 -24.21 -9.45
CA CYS A 195 26.73 -22.92 -10.14
C CYS A 195 26.86 -23.08 -11.66
N MET A 196 27.81 -23.90 -12.12
CA MET A 196 28.00 -24.20 -13.54
C MET A 196 26.77 -24.90 -14.16
N PHE A 197 26.13 -25.80 -13.43
CA PHE A 197 24.92 -26.48 -13.89
C PHE A 197 23.78 -25.50 -14.16
N PHE A 198 23.43 -24.64 -13.20
CA PHE A 198 22.34 -23.67 -13.37
C PHE A 198 22.68 -22.60 -14.41
N HIS A 199 23.91 -22.10 -14.40
CA HIS A 199 24.39 -21.15 -15.41
C HIS A 199 24.22 -21.70 -16.83
N LYS A 200 24.67 -22.94 -17.08
CA LYS A 200 24.54 -23.58 -18.40
C LYS A 200 23.08 -23.69 -18.85
N ARG A 201 22.20 -24.18 -17.96
CA ARG A 201 20.76 -24.32 -18.25
C ARG A 201 20.08 -22.99 -18.54
N GLN A 202 20.45 -21.95 -17.78
CA GLN A 202 19.92 -20.61 -17.96
C GLN A 202 20.34 -20.01 -19.31
N VAL A 203 21.64 -20.11 -19.66
CA VAL A 203 22.16 -19.64 -20.96
C VAL A 203 21.47 -20.35 -22.12
N GLU A 204 21.39 -21.69 -22.08
CA GLU A 204 20.68 -22.48 -23.10
C GLU A 204 19.23 -21.99 -23.30
N THR A 205 18.50 -21.77 -22.20
CA THR A 205 17.11 -21.31 -22.24
C THR A 205 16.99 -19.88 -22.77
N ILE A 206 17.86 -18.97 -22.35
CA ILE A 206 17.83 -17.58 -22.81
C ILE A 206 18.13 -17.51 -24.31
N SER A 207 19.14 -18.25 -24.77
CA SER A 207 19.47 -18.33 -26.21
C SER A 207 18.31 -18.90 -27.03
N GLU A 208 17.65 -19.97 -26.55
CA GLU A 208 16.46 -20.52 -27.20
C GLU A 208 15.30 -19.50 -27.24
N ASN A 209 15.04 -18.79 -26.13
CA ASN A 209 14.00 -17.77 -26.08
C ASN A 209 14.25 -16.62 -27.06
N ILE A 210 15.50 -16.16 -27.19
CA ILE A 210 15.87 -15.10 -28.15
C ILE A 210 15.61 -15.59 -29.58
N HIS A 211 16.07 -16.81 -29.89
CA HIS A 211 15.86 -17.41 -31.21
C HIS A 211 14.38 -17.53 -31.57
N LEU A 212 13.58 -18.10 -30.67
CA LEU A 212 12.14 -18.27 -30.85
C LEU A 212 11.38 -16.93 -30.90
N PHE A 213 11.87 -15.91 -30.20
CA PHE A 213 11.27 -14.58 -30.26
C PHE A 213 11.45 -13.94 -31.65
N GLU A 214 12.63 -14.13 -32.27
CA GLU A 214 12.91 -13.63 -33.62
C GLU A 214 12.16 -14.44 -34.69
N CYS A 215 12.08 -15.76 -34.53
CA CYS A 215 11.42 -16.65 -35.48
C CYS A 215 10.83 -17.88 -34.78
N MET A 216 9.51 -17.91 -34.61
CA MET A 216 8.78 -19.09 -34.12
C MET A 216 7.94 -19.70 -35.23
N GLU A 217 8.36 -20.85 -35.74
CA GLU A 217 7.59 -21.56 -36.76
C GLU A 217 6.39 -22.31 -36.14
N GLU A 218 5.35 -22.56 -36.95
CA GLU A 218 4.14 -23.27 -36.50
C GLU A 218 4.45 -24.67 -35.94
N ALA A 219 5.44 -25.34 -36.52
CA ALA A 219 5.91 -26.66 -36.06
C ALA A 219 6.51 -26.58 -34.63
N GLU A 220 7.30 -25.55 -34.34
CA GLU A 220 7.91 -25.32 -33.03
C GLU A 220 6.85 -24.95 -32.00
N GLN A 221 5.94 -24.05 -32.34
CA GLN A 221 4.82 -23.68 -31.49
C GLN A 221 3.98 -24.91 -31.11
N THR A 222 3.72 -25.79 -32.08
CA THR A 222 2.99 -27.05 -31.86
C THR A 222 3.77 -28.00 -30.95
N LYS A 223 5.08 -28.12 -31.14
CA LYS A 223 5.97 -28.94 -30.30
C LYS A 223 5.97 -28.44 -28.85
N LEU A 224 6.11 -27.13 -28.62
CA LEU A 224 6.12 -26.52 -27.30
C LEU A 224 4.79 -26.71 -26.58
N ASN A 225 3.66 -26.55 -27.28
CA ASN A 225 2.33 -26.81 -26.72
C ASN A 225 2.18 -28.27 -26.27
N LYS A 226 2.66 -29.23 -27.09
CA LYS A 226 2.66 -30.65 -26.71
C LYS A 226 3.54 -30.91 -25.47
N LEU A 227 4.73 -30.32 -25.41
CA LEU A 227 5.62 -30.47 -24.25
C LEU A 227 5.00 -29.92 -22.96
N ARG A 228 4.35 -28.74 -23.04
CA ARG A 228 3.59 -28.17 -21.93
C ARG A 228 2.52 -29.14 -21.45
N ASP A 229 1.71 -29.69 -22.35
CA ASP A 229 0.60 -30.57 -21.98
C ASP A 229 1.13 -31.89 -21.37
N CYS A 230 2.21 -32.46 -21.92
CA CYS A 230 2.90 -33.61 -21.32
C CYS A 230 3.44 -33.31 -19.92
N ALA A 231 4.07 -32.14 -19.72
CA ALA A 231 4.61 -31.74 -18.42
C ALA A 231 3.50 -31.58 -17.37
N VAL A 232 2.35 -30.99 -17.75
CA VAL A 232 1.18 -30.88 -16.87
C VAL A 232 0.64 -32.26 -16.51
N GLN A 233 0.48 -33.17 -17.47
CA GLN A 233 0.02 -34.54 -17.21
C GLN A 233 0.98 -35.29 -16.28
N PHE A 234 2.29 -35.21 -16.54
CA PHE A 234 3.32 -35.81 -15.71
C PHE A 234 3.27 -35.28 -14.28
N PHE A 235 3.16 -33.96 -14.10
CA PHE A 235 3.05 -33.32 -12.78
C PHE A 235 1.83 -33.82 -12.01
N MET A 236 0.66 -33.83 -12.65
CA MET A 236 -0.60 -34.30 -12.05
C MET A 236 -0.52 -35.77 -11.61
N GLN A 237 0.06 -36.63 -12.45
CA GLN A 237 0.22 -38.06 -12.16
C GLN A 237 1.26 -38.31 -11.06
N ARG A 238 2.45 -37.71 -11.18
CA ARG A 238 3.55 -37.93 -10.24
C ARG A 238 3.23 -37.45 -8.84
N LEU A 239 2.63 -36.27 -8.71
CA LEU A 239 2.28 -35.68 -7.41
C LEU A 239 0.87 -36.02 -6.94
N HIS A 240 0.11 -36.81 -7.72
CA HIS A 240 -1.26 -37.20 -7.41
C HIS A 240 -2.14 -36.00 -7.04
N VAL A 241 -2.01 -34.91 -7.80
CA VAL A 241 -2.72 -33.65 -7.52
C VAL A 241 -4.22 -33.88 -7.61
N LYS A 242 -4.95 -33.51 -6.55
CA LYS A 242 -6.41 -33.68 -6.46
C LYS A 242 -7.09 -32.32 -6.27
N PRO A 243 -8.31 -32.14 -6.79
CA PRO A 243 -9.11 -30.97 -6.49
C PRO A 243 -9.32 -30.82 -4.98
N ILE A 244 -9.19 -29.59 -4.48
CA ILE A 244 -9.48 -29.26 -3.08
C ILE A 244 -10.98 -29.00 -2.94
N ALA A 245 -11.63 -29.66 -1.98
CA ALA A 245 -13.04 -29.43 -1.67
C ALA A 245 -13.30 -27.95 -1.31
N LYS A 246 -14.43 -27.38 -1.74
CA LYS A 246 -14.76 -25.95 -1.52
C LYS A 246 -14.68 -25.50 -0.06
N ASN A 247 -15.00 -26.39 0.88
CA ASN A 247 -14.93 -26.09 2.31
C ASN A 247 -13.50 -25.88 2.81
N ASN A 248 -12.51 -26.40 2.09
CA ASN A 248 -11.08 -26.29 2.39
C ASN A 248 -10.41 -25.17 1.59
N TRP A 249 -11.16 -24.37 0.84
CA TRP A 249 -10.60 -23.21 0.15
C TRP A 249 -10.26 -22.12 1.17
N LEU A 250 -9.04 -21.59 1.06
CA LEU A 250 -8.60 -20.45 1.86
C LEU A 250 -9.38 -19.18 1.50
N VAL A 251 -9.64 -18.98 0.20
CA VAL A 251 -10.41 -17.84 -0.31
C VAL A 251 -11.70 -18.36 -0.93
N LYS A 252 -12.84 -18.13 -0.26
CA LYS A 252 -14.17 -18.60 -0.71
C LYS A 252 -14.85 -17.63 -1.68
N LYS A 253 -14.60 -16.33 -1.56
CA LYS A 253 -15.10 -15.26 -2.42
C LYS A 253 -14.00 -14.21 -2.60
N SER A 254 -13.54 -13.99 -3.82
CA SER A 254 -12.46 -13.04 -4.14
C SER A 254 -13.00 -11.59 -4.28
N GLN A 255 -13.78 -11.11 -3.31
CA GLN A 255 -14.40 -9.78 -3.36
C GLN A 255 -13.78 -8.77 -2.38
N THR A 256 -12.79 -9.20 -1.59
CA THR A 256 -12.15 -8.38 -0.56
C THR A 256 -10.69 -8.12 -0.95
N GLY A 257 -10.23 -6.89 -0.72
CA GLY A 257 -8.86 -6.45 -0.99
C GLY A 257 -8.78 -5.40 -2.10
N CYS A 258 -7.81 -4.48 -1.99
CA CYS A 258 -7.65 -3.38 -2.96
C CYS A 258 -7.27 -3.87 -4.36
N SER A 259 -6.62 -5.03 -4.44
CA SER A 259 -6.16 -5.62 -5.70
C SER A 259 -7.28 -6.26 -6.53
N THR A 260 -8.50 -6.36 -5.98
CA THR A 260 -9.67 -6.90 -6.68
C THR A 260 -10.42 -5.85 -7.50
N ASN A 261 -10.10 -4.56 -7.34
CA ASN A 261 -10.76 -3.48 -8.07
C ASN A 261 -10.32 -3.46 -9.55
N VAL A 262 -11.11 -4.13 -10.40
CA VAL A 262 -10.80 -4.33 -11.83
C VAL A 262 -10.75 -3.02 -12.63
N LYS A 263 -11.50 -1.98 -12.22
CA LYS A 263 -11.47 -0.66 -12.87
C LYS A 263 -10.04 -0.09 -12.90
N TRP A 264 -9.27 -0.34 -11.84
CA TRP A 264 -8.00 0.34 -11.60
C TRP A 264 -6.79 -0.62 -11.62
N PHE A 265 -6.92 -1.85 -11.12
CA PHE A 265 -5.82 -2.84 -11.19
C PHE A 265 -5.49 -3.27 -12.63
N GLY A 266 -6.46 -3.17 -13.55
CA GLY A 266 -6.26 -3.43 -14.98
C GLY A 266 -5.31 -2.45 -15.70
N GLN A 267 -5.05 -1.27 -15.12
CA GLN A 267 -4.12 -0.28 -15.68
C GLN A 267 -2.65 -0.59 -15.34
N ARG A 268 -2.35 -1.25 -14.21
CA ARG A 268 -0.97 -1.64 -13.83
C ARG A 268 -0.29 -2.54 -14.88
N ASN A 269 -1.03 -3.44 -15.51
CA ASN A 269 -0.49 -4.36 -16.52
C ASN A 269 -0.16 -3.69 -17.87
N LYS A 270 -0.50 -2.41 -18.07
CA LYS A 270 -0.30 -1.72 -19.36
C LYS A 270 1.05 -1.01 -19.51
N TYR A 271 1.88 -0.95 -18.46
CA TYR A 271 3.13 -0.17 -18.45
C TYR A 271 4.38 -1.03 -18.27
N PHE A 272 4.46 -2.19 -18.91
CA PHE A 272 5.75 -2.89 -19.05
C PHE A 272 6.65 -2.13 -20.01
N LYS A 273 7.40 -1.17 -19.48
CA LYS A 273 8.51 -0.52 -20.20
C LYS A 273 9.66 -1.51 -20.37
N THR A 274 10.43 -1.42 -21.43
CA THR A 274 11.66 -2.22 -21.57
C THR A 274 12.69 -1.81 -20.50
N TYR A 275 13.70 -2.64 -20.25
CA TYR A 275 14.80 -2.28 -19.34
C TYR A 275 15.48 -0.95 -19.76
N ASN A 276 15.72 -0.78 -21.07
CA ASN A 276 16.33 0.43 -21.60
C ASN A 276 15.44 1.67 -21.40
N GLU A 277 14.12 1.54 -21.56
CA GLU A 277 13.19 2.63 -21.29
C GLU A 277 13.15 3.01 -19.81
N ARG A 278 13.19 2.02 -18.89
CA ARG A 278 13.30 2.28 -17.45
C ARG A 278 14.60 2.99 -17.10
N LYS A 279 15.73 2.54 -17.64
CA LYS A 279 17.04 3.19 -17.45
C LYS A 279 17.07 4.61 -17.99
N MET A 280 16.52 4.83 -19.17
CA MET A 280 16.40 6.17 -19.72
C MET A 280 15.56 7.06 -18.77
N LEU A 281 14.44 6.56 -18.25
CA LEU A 281 13.60 7.30 -17.31
C LEU A 281 14.30 7.64 -15.99
N GLU A 282 15.09 6.74 -15.44
CA GLU A 282 15.92 6.98 -14.25
C GLU A 282 16.92 8.12 -14.47
N THR A 283 17.39 8.35 -15.70
CA THR A 283 18.30 9.46 -16.02
C THR A 283 17.64 10.81 -16.22
N LEU A 284 16.31 10.85 -16.37
CA LEU A 284 15.60 12.11 -16.60
C LEU A 284 15.35 12.85 -15.29
N SER A 285 15.67 14.13 -15.27
CA SER A 285 15.21 15.01 -14.19
C SER A 285 13.68 15.12 -14.20
N TRP A 286 13.09 15.51 -13.07
CA TRP A 286 11.65 15.78 -13.02
C TRP A 286 11.22 16.82 -14.07
N ASN A 287 12.05 17.84 -14.31
CA ASN A 287 11.82 18.86 -15.35
C ASN A 287 11.75 18.25 -16.75
N ASP A 288 12.67 17.33 -17.08
CA ASP A 288 12.67 16.62 -18.36
C ASP A 288 11.45 15.71 -18.49
N LYS A 289 11.03 15.09 -17.37
CA LYS A 289 9.83 14.26 -17.32
C LYS A 289 8.57 15.09 -17.61
N VAL A 290 8.45 16.28 -17.02
CA VAL A 290 7.37 17.24 -17.31
C VAL A 290 7.40 17.69 -18.76
N ALA A 291 8.56 18.11 -19.28
CA ALA A 291 8.70 18.62 -20.64
C ALA A 291 8.38 17.56 -21.71
N LYS A 292 8.70 16.29 -21.45
CA LYS A 292 8.39 15.15 -22.33
C LYS A 292 6.97 14.60 -22.11
N GLY A 293 6.16 15.22 -21.25
CA GLY A 293 4.78 14.83 -21.02
C GLY A 293 4.62 13.50 -20.30
N TYR A 294 5.56 13.05 -19.46
CA TYR A 294 5.42 11.78 -18.74
C TYR A 294 4.29 11.76 -17.71
N PHE A 295 3.92 12.94 -17.21
CA PHE A 295 2.80 13.10 -16.29
C PHE A 295 1.47 13.37 -17.01
N SER A 296 1.47 13.54 -18.34
CA SER A 296 0.32 13.94 -19.17
C SER A 296 -0.97 13.17 -18.86
N HIS A 297 -0.89 11.85 -18.94
CA HIS A 297 -2.02 10.94 -18.69
C HIS A 297 -2.67 11.12 -17.31
N TRP A 298 -1.93 11.63 -16.32
CA TRP A 298 -2.42 11.86 -14.96
C TRP A 298 -2.72 13.32 -14.66
N ALA A 299 -2.08 14.24 -15.37
CA ALA A 299 -2.01 15.66 -15.06
C ALA A 299 -2.60 16.58 -16.15
N GLU A 300 -3.09 16.08 -17.29
CA GLU A 300 -3.64 16.92 -18.37
C GLU A 300 -5.17 17.02 -18.38
N GLU A 301 -5.88 16.17 -17.63
CA GLU A 301 -7.33 16.29 -17.50
C GLU A 301 -7.68 17.54 -16.67
N HIS A 302 -8.00 18.63 -17.35
CA HIS A 302 -8.58 19.82 -16.72
C HIS A 302 -9.87 19.42 -15.97
N SER A 303 -10.04 19.95 -14.76
CA SER A 303 -11.25 19.71 -13.97
C SER A 303 -12.40 20.54 -14.56
N LEU A 304 -13.28 19.87 -15.31
CA LEU A 304 -14.41 20.47 -16.02
C LEU A 304 -15.75 20.28 -15.30
N ASN A 305 -15.78 19.61 -14.15
CA ASN A 305 -16.96 19.35 -13.31
C ASN A 305 -16.55 18.81 -11.93
N ASN A 306 -17.47 18.78 -10.95
CA ASN A 306 -17.20 18.10 -9.68
C ASN A 306 -16.99 16.59 -9.88
N ALA A 307 -15.78 16.10 -9.59
CA ALA A 307 -15.41 14.70 -9.71
C ALA A 307 -16.28 13.75 -8.86
N GLY A 308 -16.75 14.21 -7.69
CA GLY A 308 -17.57 13.40 -6.80
C GLY A 308 -19.04 13.27 -7.21
N LYS A 309 -19.53 14.07 -8.17
CA LYS A 309 -20.97 14.10 -8.53
C LYS A 309 -21.54 12.73 -8.91
N MET A 310 -20.70 11.84 -9.47
CA MET A 310 -21.08 10.47 -9.86
C MET A 310 -20.67 9.40 -8.82
N CYS A 311 -19.99 9.78 -7.75
CA CYS A 311 -19.44 8.89 -6.72
C CYS A 311 -20.22 9.07 -5.41
N ILE A 312 -21.39 8.42 -5.33
CA ILE A 312 -22.25 8.47 -4.14
C ILE A 312 -22.11 7.19 -3.34
N LEU A 313 -21.64 7.33 -2.11
CA LEU A 313 -21.59 6.27 -1.13
C LEU A 313 -22.87 6.28 -0.29
N GLU A 314 -23.75 5.32 -0.56
CA GLU A 314 -24.99 5.14 0.20
C GLU A 314 -24.72 4.52 1.57
N GLY A 315 -25.22 5.17 2.61
CA GLY A 315 -25.09 4.76 4.00
C GLY A 315 -25.76 3.43 4.29
N SER A 316 -25.00 2.53 4.92
CA SER A 316 -25.48 1.22 5.37
C SER A 316 -26.00 1.30 6.80
N THR A 317 -27.22 0.79 7.05
CA THR A 317 -27.70 0.52 8.42
C THR A 317 -27.07 -0.79 8.92
N SER A 318 -25.75 -0.84 8.99
CA SER A 318 -25.02 -1.98 9.54
C SER A 318 -24.93 -1.83 11.06
N ASN A 319 -25.22 -2.90 11.80
CA ASN A 319 -24.92 -2.95 13.23
C ASN A 319 -23.41 -2.76 13.40
N LEU A 320 -23.01 -1.61 13.94
CA LEU A 320 -21.60 -1.34 14.24
C LEU A 320 -21.20 -2.16 15.45
N GLU A 321 -20.60 -3.33 15.22
CA GLU A 321 -20.00 -4.17 16.26
C GLU A 321 -18.64 -3.60 16.68
N CYS A 322 -18.63 -2.39 17.24
CA CYS A 322 -17.39 -1.72 17.66
C CYS A 322 -16.66 -2.45 18.81
N SER A 323 -17.30 -3.44 19.45
CA SER A 323 -16.66 -4.34 20.41
C SER A 323 -15.54 -5.19 19.81
N LEU A 324 -15.52 -5.36 18.48
CA LEU A 324 -14.48 -6.09 17.75
C LEU A 324 -13.36 -5.16 17.25
N TRP A 325 -13.49 -3.85 17.46
CA TRP A 325 -12.50 -2.87 17.00
C TRP A 325 -11.38 -2.72 18.03
N TYR A 326 -10.20 -2.41 17.52
CA TYR A 326 -9.02 -2.15 18.33
C TYR A 326 -8.28 -0.94 17.77
N ILE A 327 -7.58 -0.23 18.67
CA ILE A 327 -6.70 0.87 18.29
C ILE A 327 -5.30 0.30 18.12
N LEU A 328 -4.72 0.54 16.96
CA LEU A 328 -3.34 0.22 16.64
C LEU A 328 -2.48 1.48 16.75
N GLU A 329 -1.58 1.47 17.72
CA GLU A 329 -0.49 2.44 17.83
C GLU A 329 0.73 1.94 17.08
N GLY A 330 1.48 2.86 16.48
CA GLY A 330 2.75 2.55 15.83
C GLY A 330 3.61 3.79 15.71
N LYS A 331 4.84 3.63 15.19
CA LYS A 331 5.75 4.76 15.02
C LYS A 331 5.10 5.83 14.15
N ARG A 332 5.40 7.11 14.42
CA ARG A 332 5.00 8.22 13.55
C ARG A 332 5.44 7.94 12.12
N LEU A 333 4.53 8.18 11.17
CA LEU A 333 4.84 8.00 9.76
C LEU A 333 5.93 9.01 9.35
N PRO A 334 6.99 8.59 8.65
CA PRO A 334 7.98 9.52 8.10
C PRO A 334 7.47 10.20 6.81
N GLU A 335 6.75 9.45 5.98
CA GLU A 335 6.06 9.88 4.76
C GLU A 335 5.00 8.82 4.42
N VAL A 336 4.01 9.20 3.60
CA VAL A 336 3.02 8.28 3.01
C VAL A 336 3.53 7.87 1.63
N LYS A 337 4.12 6.68 1.55
CA LYS A 337 4.65 6.10 0.30
C LYS A 337 3.60 5.33 -0.49
N CYS A 338 2.71 4.64 0.20
CA CYS A 338 1.66 3.85 -0.39
C CYS A 338 0.32 4.04 0.33
N SER A 339 -0.76 3.69 -0.33
CA SER A 339 -2.10 3.66 0.24
C SER A 339 -2.93 2.55 -0.39
N PRO A 340 -3.67 1.74 0.39
CA PRO A 340 -4.62 0.78 -0.16
C PRO A 340 -5.87 1.46 -0.76
N PHE A 341 -5.98 2.79 -0.61
CA PHE A 341 -7.12 3.61 -0.99
C PHE A 341 -6.83 4.54 -2.17
N CYS A 342 -5.70 4.36 -2.88
CA CYS A 342 -5.31 5.21 -4.01
C CYS A 342 -4.46 4.42 -5.01
N ASP A 343 -4.44 4.86 -6.27
CA ASP A 343 -3.49 4.36 -7.25
C ASP A 343 -2.05 4.71 -6.82
N CYS A 344 -1.24 3.68 -6.56
CA CYS A 344 0.12 3.88 -6.08
C CYS A 344 0.99 4.65 -7.08
N GLN A 345 0.78 4.48 -8.39
CA GLN A 345 1.58 5.20 -9.39
C GLN A 345 1.26 6.70 -9.38
N VAL A 346 -0.02 7.05 -9.17
CA VAL A 346 -0.44 8.46 -9.04
C VAL A 346 0.16 9.07 -7.77
N LEU A 347 0.11 8.35 -6.66
CA LEU A 347 0.70 8.79 -5.39
C LEU A 347 2.23 8.91 -5.48
N GLU A 348 2.92 7.96 -6.13
CA GLU A 348 4.36 8.03 -6.39
C GLU A 348 4.74 9.26 -7.22
N ASN A 349 4.01 9.51 -8.32
CA ASN A 349 4.24 10.69 -9.16
C ASN A 349 3.98 11.99 -8.40
N LEU A 350 2.96 12.02 -7.56
CA LEU A 350 2.66 13.16 -6.70
C LEU A 350 3.76 13.37 -5.65
N ASN A 351 4.23 12.31 -5.00
CA ASN A 351 5.35 12.36 -4.05
C ASN A 351 6.64 12.84 -4.72
N GLU A 352 6.93 12.38 -5.94
CA GLU A 352 8.07 12.85 -6.74
C GLU A 352 7.94 14.37 -7.00
N ALA A 353 6.76 14.82 -7.45
CA ALA A 353 6.50 16.23 -7.69
C ALA A 353 6.67 17.07 -6.40
N LEU A 354 6.12 16.62 -5.26
CA LEU A 354 6.22 17.32 -3.99
C LEU A 354 7.65 17.43 -3.45
N LYS A 355 8.49 16.39 -3.64
CA LYS A 355 9.91 16.41 -3.24
C LYS A 355 10.67 17.51 -3.98
N GLU A 356 10.46 17.62 -5.30
CA GLU A 356 11.06 18.69 -6.11
C GLU A 356 10.60 20.09 -5.68
N LEU A 357 9.34 20.23 -5.23
CA LEU A 357 8.84 21.50 -4.70
C LEU A 357 9.49 21.90 -3.39
N ALA A 358 9.76 20.92 -2.51
CA ALA A 358 10.38 21.15 -1.22
C ALA A 358 11.88 21.51 -1.35
N GLU A 359 12.57 20.91 -2.34
CA GLU A 359 13.99 21.16 -2.62
C GLU A 359 14.22 22.46 -3.41
N GLY A 360 13.25 22.85 -4.25
CA GLY A 360 13.25 24.13 -4.95
C GLY A 360 13.05 25.31 -4.00
N ARG A 361 13.77 26.42 -4.21
CA ARG A 361 13.46 27.74 -3.58
C ARG A 361 12.16 28.33 -4.14
N TRP A 362 11.07 27.57 -4.19
CA TRP A 362 9.74 28.09 -4.48
C TRP A 362 9.32 28.95 -3.28
N LYS A 363 9.54 30.27 -3.40
CA LYS A 363 9.03 31.24 -2.43
C LYS A 363 7.51 31.22 -2.50
N SER A 364 6.85 30.36 -1.72
CA SER A 364 5.50 30.42 -1.09
C SER A 364 4.40 31.32 -1.71
N LYS A 365 4.46 31.68 -2.99
CA LYS A 365 3.46 32.47 -3.67
C LYS A 365 2.60 31.47 -4.41
N VAL A 366 1.52 31.10 -3.71
CA VAL A 366 0.25 30.57 -4.22
C VAL A 366 0.40 29.95 -5.61
N LEU A 367 0.42 28.62 -5.66
CA LEU A 367 0.37 27.87 -6.90
C LEU A 367 -0.67 28.53 -7.83
N GLN A 368 -0.22 29.03 -8.99
CA GLN A 368 -1.09 29.82 -9.87
C GLN A 368 -2.24 28.95 -10.37
N THR A 369 -3.41 29.57 -10.53
CA THR A 369 -4.62 28.91 -11.03
C THR A 369 -4.40 28.40 -12.45
N CYS A 370 -4.96 27.24 -12.77
CA CYS A 370 -5.06 26.78 -14.14
C CYS A 370 -6.28 27.45 -14.80
N ASP A 371 -6.05 28.31 -15.78
CA ASP A 371 -7.10 29.09 -16.46
C ASP A 371 -8.13 28.22 -17.21
N SER A 372 -7.77 26.98 -17.51
CA SER A 372 -8.65 26.01 -18.19
C SER A 372 -9.48 25.15 -17.23
N CYS A 373 -9.26 25.23 -15.91
CA CYS A 373 -10.04 24.47 -14.93
C CYS A 373 -11.23 25.28 -14.44
N GLU A 374 -12.38 24.62 -14.31
CA GLU A 374 -13.56 25.25 -13.73
C GLU A 374 -13.36 25.47 -12.23
N VAL A 375 -13.60 26.70 -11.79
CA VAL A 375 -13.70 27.07 -10.37
C VAL A 375 -15.01 26.51 -9.84
N LEU A 376 -14.96 25.71 -8.77
CA LEU A 376 -16.15 25.19 -8.12
C LEU A 376 -16.44 26.09 -6.90
N PRO A 377 -17.30 27.11 -7.06
CA PRO A 377 -17.56 28.04 -5.97
C PRO A 377 -18.43 27.38 -4.90
N GLY A 378 -18.42 27.95 -3.70
CA GLY A 378 -19.08 27.36 -2.54
C GLY A 378 -20.59 27.17 -2.74
N GLU A 379 -21.24 28.02 -3.53
CA GLU A 379 -22.66 27.93 -3.81
C GLU A 379 -23.02 26.65 -4.59
N LEU A 380 -22.14 26.18 -5.49
CA LEU A 380 -22.37 24.93 -6.22
C LEU A 380 -22.23 23.70 -5.32
N ILE A 381 -21.29 23.73 -4.36
CA ILE A 381 -21.15 22.66 -3.37
C ILE A 381 -22.42 22.59 -2.49
N LEU A 382 -22.91 23.75 -2.05
CA LEU A 382 -24.14 23.84 -1.26
C LEU A 382 -25.38 23.43 -2.08
N ALA A 383 -25.43 23.77 -3.37
CA ALA A 383 -26.48 23.31 -4.28
C ALA A 383 -26.48 21.78 -4.42
N GLU A 384 -25.31 21.14 -4.49
CA GLU A 384 -25.19 19.68 -4.54
C GLU A 384 -25.68 19.01 -3.25
N VAL A 385 -25.38 19.59 -2.08
CA VAL A 385 -25.94 19.14 -0.79
C VAL A 385 -27.47 19.25 -0.79
N SER A 386 -28.01 20.36 -1.31
CA SER A 386 -29.45 20.60 -1.44
C SER A 386 -30.12 19.62 -2.41
N ASP A 387 -29.50 19.35 -3.57
CA ASP A 387 -30.00 18.39 -4.56
C ASP A 387 -30.06 16.96 -3.97
N LEU A 388 -28.99 16.51 -3.31
CA LEU A 388 -28.95 15.21 -2.63
C LEU A 388 -29.97 15.12 -1.50
N SER A 389 -30.20 16.24 -0.80
CA SER A 389 -31.22 16.33 0.25
C SER A 389 -32.64 16.37 -0.32
N ARG A 390 -32.87 16.85 -1.54
CA ARG A 390 -34.19 16.85 -2.21
C ARG A 390 -34.56 15.48 -2.77
N CYS A 391 -33.59 14.74 -3.32
CA CYS A 391 -33.77 13.33 -3.68
C CYS A 391 -34.32 12.48 -2.49
N ARG A 392 -34.10 12.90 -1.23
CA ARG A 392 -34.71 12.32 -0.02
C ARG A 392 -36.24 12.41 -0.01
N GLN A 393 -36.78 13.60 -0.31
CA GLN A 393 -38.20 13.93 -0.08
C GLN A 393 -39.09 13.20 -1.09
N GLU A 394 -38.65 13.10 -2.34
CA GLU A 394 -39.36 12.38 -3.41
C GLU A 394 -39.45 10.87 -3.16
N ILE A 395 -38.45 10.25 -2.52
CA ILE A 395 -38.40 8.80 -2.26
C ILE A 395 -39.27 8.39 -1.05
N LEU A 396 -39.41 9.26 -0.04
CA LEU A 396 -40.09 8.94 1.22
C LEU A 396 -41.55 9.41 1.30
N ASN A 397 -42.09 10.12 0.30
CA ASN A 397 -43.40 10.78 0.39
C ASN A 397 -43.57 11.62 1.68
N GLU A 398 -42.47 12.14 2.22
CA GLU A 398 -42.48 13.05 3.38
C GLU A 398 -42.94 14.43 2.91
N ARG A 399 -43.86 15.06 3.65
CA ARG A 399 -44.41 16.38 3.29
C ARG A 399 -43.28 17.41 3.18
N HIS A 400 -43.34 18.27 2.16
CA HIS A 400 -42.59 19.53 2.10
C HIS A 400 -42.83 20.31 3.41
N GLY A 401 -41.83 20.46 4.28
CA GLY A 401 -42.03 21.17 5.53
C GLY A 401 -40.83 21.31 6.48
N ASP A 402 -39.92 20.34 6.55
CA ASP A 402 -38.81 20.43 7.52
C ASP A 402 -37.54 20.99 6.87
N GLN A 403 -37.20 22.23 7.23
CA GLN A 403 -35.88 22.80 6.98
C GLN A 403 -34.82 21.92 7.66
N PHE A 404 -33.75 21.58 6.92
CA PHE A 404 -32.60 20.86 7.48
C PHE A 404 -31.43 21.81 7.69
N LYS A 405 -30.60 21.50 8.70
CA LYS A 405 -29.39 22.27 8.97
C LYS A 405 -28.22 21.65 8.22
N CYS A 406 -27.44 22.48 7.53
CA CYS A 406 -26.15 22.12 6.96
C CYS A 406 -25.04 22.73 7.81
N LEU A 407 -24.28 21.89 8.52
CA LEU A 407 -23.09 22.31 9.23
C LEU A 407 -21.92 22.37 8.26
N ALA A 408 -21.36 23.56 8.03
CA ALA A 408 -20.22 23.74 7.14
C ALA A 408 -18.99 24.15 7.96
N VAL A 409 -17.94 23.33 7.93
CA VAL A 409 -16.70 23.56 8.67
C VAL A 409 -15.76 24.41 7.82
N ASP A 410 -15.18 25.47 8.39
CA ASP A 410 -14.18 26.35 7.74
C ASP A 410 -14.50 26.76 6.30
N PHE A 411 -15.80 26.96 6.03
CA PHE A 411 -16.32 27.35 4.73
C PHE A 411 -16.32 28.88 4.62
N PRO A 412 -15.76 29.48 3.54
CA PRO A 412 -15.81 30.92 3.35
C PRO A 412 -17.27 31.36 3.32
N SER A 413 -17.61 32.38 4.11
CA SER A 413 -18.99 32.88 4.16
C SER A 413 -19.41 33.25 2.74
N PRO A 414 -20.48 32.65 2.19
CA PRO A 414 -20.97 33.10 0.90
C PRO A 414 -21.41 34.56 1.06
N CYS A 415 -20.74 35.48 0.37
CA CYS A 415 -21.23 36.85 0.24
C CYS A 415 -22.63 36.76 -0.40
N ASP A 416 -23.64 37.18 0.35
CA ASP A 416 -25.01 37.41 -0.14
C ASP A 416 -25.68 36.23 -0.85
N THR A 417 -25.77 35.06 -0.20
CA THR A 417 -26.80 34.07 -0.60
C THR A 417 -28.00 34.20 0.33
N GLU A 418 -29.08 34.71 -0.23
CA GLU A 418 -30.43 34.44 0.25
C GLU A 418 -30.53 32.94 0.55
N SER A 419 -30.89 32.61 1.79
CA SER A 419 -31.14 31.25 2.26
C SER A 419 -31.83 30.42 1.16
N GLN A 420 -31.20 29.33 0.72
CA GLN A 420 -31.96 28.33 -0.03
C GLN A 420 -33.17 27.96 0.84
N PRO A 421 -34.41 27.96 0.30
CA PRO A 421 -35.63 27.99 1.11
C PRO A 421 -35.75 26.84 2.12
N ASP A 422 -35.08 25.72 1.84
CA ASP A 422 -35.16 24.48 2.61
C ASP A 422 -33.90 24.16 3.45
N MET A 423 -32.83 24.99 3.44
CA MET A 423 -31.54 24.70 4.10
C MET A 423 -31.02 25.87 4.95
N GLU A 424 -30.82 25.61 6.25
CA GLU A 424 -30.14 26.55 7.17
C GLU A 424 -28.64 26.24 7.25
N ILE A 425 -27.78 27.20 6.88
CA ILE A 425 -26.33 27.01 6.94
C ILE A 425 -25.80 27.49 8.28
N LYS A 426 -25.16 26.60 9.04
CA LYS A 426 -24.41 26.96 10.24
C LYS A 426 -22.92 26.77 10.00
N LEU A 427 -22.16 27.85 10.10
CA LEU A 427 -20.70 27.81 10.04
C LEU A 427 -20.13 27.34 11.38
N LEU A 428 -19.26 26.34 11.31
CA LEU A 428 -18.41 25.94 12.44
C LEU A 428 -17.01 26.50 12.17
N ASP A 429 -16.71 27.65 12.77
CA ASP A 429 -15.39 28.27 12.71
C ASP A 429 -14.43 27.49 13.62
N LEU A 430 -13.59 26.66 13.00
CA LEU A 430 -12.48 26.00 13.67
C LEU A 430 -11.22 26.66 13.12
N ALA A 431 -10.70 27.65 13.85
CA ALA A 431 -9.43 28.34 13.55
C ALA A 431 -8.18 27.41 13.50
N THR A 432 -8.34 26.11 13.35
CA THR A 432 -7.37 25.07 13.66
C THR A 432 -7.17 24.01 12.60
N LEU A 433 -8.05 23.78 11.61
CA LEU A 433 -7.69 22.81 10.55
C LEU A 433 -6.52 23.39 9.74
N PRO A 434 -5.41 22.65 9.56
CA PRO A 434 -4.23 23.16 8.90
C PRO A 434 -4.59 23.59 7.48
N THR A 435 -4.22 24.81 7.13
CA THR A 435 -4.14 25.20 5.72
C THR A 435 -3.22 24.23 5.00
N PHE A 436 -3.64 23.79 3.82
CA PHE A 436 -2.87 22.96 2.90
C PHE A 436 -1.37 23.34 2.92
N SER A 437 -0.55 22.42 3.43
CA SER A 437 0.91 22.52 3.39
C SER A 437 1.44 21.38 2.52
N PHE A 438 2.45 21.67 1.70
CA PHE A 438 3.14 20.65 0.92
C PHE A 438 3.89 19.73 1.91
N SER A 439 3.29 18.58 2.19
CA SER A 439 3.84 17.57 3.09
C SER A 439 3.61 16.19 2.51
N LEU A 440 4.64 15.36 2.54
CA LEU A 440 4.55 13.95 2.18
C LEU A 440 3.77 13.12 3.21
N LEU A 441 3.36 13.74 4.33
CA LEU A 441 2.50 13.10 5.32
C LEU A 441 1.02 13.19 4.98
N TYR A 442 0.59 14.19 4.20
CA TYR A 442 -0.82 14.43 3.86
C TYR A 442 -1.75 14.35 5.09
N ASP A 443 -2.71 13.42 5.10
CA ASP A 443 -3.62 13.15 6.21
C ASP A 443 -3.03 12.27 7.33
N GLY A 444 -1.77 11.87 7.21
CA GLY A 444 -1.00 11.11 8.19
C GLY A 444 -0.26 11.94 9.24
N GLU A 445 -0.33 13.28 9.17
CA GLU A 445 0.22 14.18 10.17
C GLU A 445 -0.57 14.08 11.50
N PRO A 446 0.06 13.70 12.64
CA PRO A 446 -0.63 13.52 13.92
C PRO A 446 -1.49 14.69 14.35
N LYS A 447 -1.02 15.93 14.14
CA LYS A 447 -1.78 17.13 14.49
C LYS A 447 -3.06 17.24 13.65
N TYR A 448 -2.96 16.96 12.36
CA TYR A 448 -4.12 16.96 11.46
C TYR A 448 -5.13 15.88 11.86
N GLN A 449 -4.67 14.66 12.14
CA GLN A 449 -5.51 13.55 12.58
C GLN A 449 -6.31 13.89 13.85
N GLN A 450 -5.65 14.52 14.83
CA GLN A 450 -6.30 14.98 16.05
C GLN A 450 -7.38 16.02 15.78
N GLN A 451 -7.05 17.03 14.97
CA GLN A 451 -7.96 18.14 14.65
C GLN A 451 -9.16 17.68 13.84
N LEU A 452 -8.96 16.78 12.88
CA LEU A 452 -10.04 16.19 12.09
C LEU A 452 -10.97 15.34 12.95
N LEU A 453 -10.43 14.48 13.83
CA LEU A 453 -11.23 13.69 14.76
C LEU A 453 -12.06 14.56 15.71
N GLU A 454 -11.45 15.62 16.25
CA GLU A 454 -12.17 16.58 17.10
C GLU A 454 -13.27 17.31 16.34
N CYS A 455 -13.01 17.71 15.10
CA CYS A 455 -13.99 18.32 14.21
C CYS A 455 -15.19 17.40 13.98
N VAL A 456 -14.93 16.12 13.65
CA VAL A 456 -15.99 15.11 13.47
C VAL A 456 -16.79 14.94 14.76
N LEU A 457 -16.15 14.79 15.92
CA LEU A 457 -16.84 14.63 17.21
C LEU A 457 -17.71 15.84 17.57
N ARG A 458 -17.21 17.06 17.36
CA ARG A 458 -17.99 18.29 17.60
C ARG A 458 -19.18 18.39 16.65
N SER A 459 -18.95 18.10 15.37
CA SER A 459 -20.00 18.11 14.34
C SER A 459 -21.11 17.13 14.68
N LEU A 460 -20.76 15.88 15.02
CA LEU A 460 -21.74 14.84 15.38
C LEU A 460 -22.58 15.21 16.61
N ASN A 461 -22.06 15.98 17.56
CA ASN A 461 -22.82 16.46 18.72
C ASN A 461 -23.82 17.58 18.38
N GLU A 462 -23.61 18.31 17.28
CA GLU A 462 -24.46 19.42 16.87
C GLU A 462 -25.55 19.06 15.86
N LEU A 463 -25.42 17.91 15.21
CA LEU A 463 -26.31 17.46 14.14
C LEU A 463 -27.56 16.78 14.69
N ARG A 464 -28.70 17.08 14.07
CA ARG A 464 -29.98 16.42 14.28
C ARG A 464 -30.28 15.46 13.14
N MET A 465 -31.24 14.57 13.36
CA MET A 465 -31.67 13.61 12.33
C MET A 465 -32.06 14.35 11.05
N GLY A 466 -31.48 13.96 9.92
CA GLY A 466 -31.71 14.56 8.61
C GLY A 466 -30.75 15.69 8.23
N ASP A 467 -29.93 16.20 9.14
CA ASP A 467 -28.97 17.28 8.88
C ASP A 467 -27.84 16.84 7.93
N ALA A 468 -27.13 17.83 7.38
CA ALA A 468 -25.97 17.64 6.50
C ALA A 468 -24.69 18.20 7.14
N LEU A 469 -23.55 17.67 6.71
CA LEU A 469 -22.21 18.09 7.10
C LEU A 469 -21.33 18.26 5.85
N VAL A 470 -20.73 19.44 5.71
CA VAL A 470 -19.65 19.71 4.75
C VAL A 470 -18.34 19.75 5.53
N LEU A 471 -17.51 18.73 5.32
CA LEU A 471 -16.26 18.52 6.05
C LEU A 471 -15.05 18.65 5.12
N PRO A 472 -14.28 19.75 5.22
CA PRO A 472 -12.99 19.90 4.55
C PRO A 472 -12.01 18.79 4.96
N VAL A 473 -11.34 18.17 3.98
CA VAL A 473 -10.31 17.16 4.22
C VAL A 473 -9.15 17.31 3.25
N LEU A 474 -7.93 16.98 3.69
CA LEU A 474 -6.74 16.99 2.84
C LEU A 474 -6.72 15.83 1.84
N SER A 475 -6.95 14.62 2.36
CA SER A 475 -6.93 13.35 1.63
C SER A 475 -7.46 12.26 2.55
N CYS A 476 -7.52 11.05 2.04
CA CYS A 476 -7.87 9.85 2.79
C CYS A 476 -6.88 8.72 2.48
N PHE A 477 -5.58 9.04 2.40
CA PHE A 477 -4.55 8.05 2.07
C PHE A 477 -4.25 7.11 3.23
N THR A 478 -4.45 7.55 4.47
CA THR A 478 -4.18 6.75 5.66
C THR A 478 -5.40 5.98 6.15
N ARG A 479 -5.17 4.82 6.77
CA ARG A 479 -6.20 4.00 7.43
C ARG A 479 -6.92 4.74 8.54
N PHE A 480 -6.24 5.67 9.20
CA PHE A 480 -6.86 6.53 10.21
C PHE A 480 -7.99 7.36 9.60
N THR A 481 -7.71 8.11 8.53
CA THR A 481 -8.73 8.97 7.89
C THR A 481 -9.78 8.14 7.18
N ALA A 482 -9.41 7.01 6.56
CA ALA A 482 -10.37 6.07 5.99
C ALA A 482 -11.34 5.51 7.06
N GLY A 483 -10.83 5.26 8.27
CA GLY A 483 -11.63 4.95 9.44
C GLY A 483 -12.66 6.04 9.76
N LEU A 484 -12.29 7.32 9.71
CA LEU A 484 -13.22 8.43 9.94
C LEU A 484 -14.29 8.52 8.85
N VAL A 485 -13.92 8.34 7.58
CA VAL A 485 -14.88 8.29 6.46
C VAL A 485 -15.84 7.13 6.64
N PHE A 486 -15.37 5.97 7.12
CA PHE A 486 -16.24 4.84 7.46
C PHE A 486 -17.23 5.18 8.58
N ILE A 487 -16.81 5.88 9.64
CA ILE A 487 -17.73 6.34 10.69
C ILE A 487 -18.82 7.24 10.10
N LEU A 488 -18.44 8.20 9.26
CA LEU A 488 -19.39 9.07 8.58
C LEU A 488 -20.33 8.24 7.71
N HIS A 489 -19.81 7.27 6.95
CA HIS A 489 -20.61 6.40 6.08
C HIS A 489 -21.69 5.64 6.86
N CYS A 490 -21.41 5.30 8.11
CA CYS A 490 -22.36 4.59 8.97
C CYS A 490 -23.41 5.50 9.62
N CYS A 491 -23.12 6.80 9.79
CA CYS A 491 -24.05 7.74 10.45
C CYS A 491 -24.69 8.75 9.51
N PHE A 492 -24.39 8.73 8.21
CA PHE A 492 -25.06 9.52 7.18
C PHE A 492 -25.72 8.61 6.15
N ARG A 493 -26.74 9.14 5.47
CA ARG A 493 -27.45 8.42 4.42
C ARG A 493 -26.70 8.42 3.10
N TYR A 494 -26.04 9.51 2.76
CA TYR A 494 -25.23 9.63 1.55
C TYR A 494 -23.93 10.35 1.89
N ILE A 495 -22.84 9.90 1.29
CA ILE A 495 -21.57 10.63 1.26
C ILE A 495 -21.17 10.79 -0.19
N THR A 496 -20.84 12.02 -0.56
CA THR A 496 -20.09 12.32 -1.78
C THR A 496 -18.92 13.23 -1.43
N PHE A 497 -18.17 13.69 -2.42
CA PHE A 497 -17.09 14.64 -2.23
C PHE A 497 -17.09 15.75 -3.29
N ALA A 498 -16.40 16.83 -2.97
CA ALA A 498 -16.08 17.91 -3.88
C ALA A 498 -14.59 18.20 -3.86
N CYS A 499 -13.99 18.42 -5.05
CA CYS A 499 -12.60 18.84 -5.21
C CYS A 499 -12.55 20.22 -5.88
N PRO A 500 -12.76 21.31 -5.12
CA PRO A 500 -12.91 22.64 -5.70
C PRO A 500 -11.61 23.20 -6.26
N THR A 501 -11.66 23.79 -7.45
CA THR A 501 -10.66 24.76 -7.92
C THR A 501 -11.10 26.13 -7.41
N SER A 502 -10.24 26.95 -6.80
CA SER A 502 -10.63 28.33 -6.47
C SER A 502 -9.44 29.30 -6.50
N HIS A 503 -9.75 30.60 -6.55
CA HIS A 503 -8.80 31.71 -6.43
C HIS A 503 -8.40 32.01 -4.98
N GLU A 504 -9.25 31.63 -4.02
CA GLU A 504 -8.95 31.58 -2.59
C GLU A 504 -9.33 30.18 -2.10
N PRO A 505 -8.36 29.28 -1.93
CA PRO A 505 -8.62 27.89 -1.58
C PRO A 505 -9.48 27.86 -0.32
N LEU A 506 -10.67 27.22 -0.41
CA LEU A 506 -11.12 26.38 0.69
C LEU A 506 -9.85 25.69 1.20
N ARG A 507 -9.47 25.94 2.44
CA ARG A 507 -8.11 25.74 2.96
C ARG A 507 -7.60 24.28 2.88
N THR A 508 -8.38 23.37 2.28
CA THR A 508 -8.19 21.93 2.09
C THR A 508 -8.33 21.52 0.62
N SER A 509 -7.75 20.38 0.24
CA SER A 509 -7.77 19.88 -1.16
C SER A 509 -9.12 19.32 -1.62
N ALA A 510 -9.97 18.92 -0.68
CA ALA A 510 -11.32 18.43 -0.95
C ALA A 510 -12.27 18.68 0.23
N ALA A 511 -13.55 18.43 0.01
CA ALA A 511 -14.58 18.40 1.04
C ALA A 511 -15.46 17.16 0.90
N LEU A 512 -15.76 16.50 2.01
CA LEU A 512 -16.76 15.44 2.09
C LEU A 512 -18.14 16.09 2.31
N LEU A 513 -19.11 15.67 1.51
CA LEU A 513 -20.49 16.13 1.60
C LEU A 513 -21.33 14.97 2.17
N CYS A 514 -21.64 15.05 3.46
CA CYS A 514 -22.37 14.02 4.18
C CYS A 514 -23.81 14.48 4.37
N VAL A 515 -24.78 13.73 3.85
CA VAL A 515 -26.18 14.15 3.79
C VAL A 515 -27.08 13.17 4.53
N GLY A 516 -28.00 13.71 5.34
CA GLY A 516 -29.03 12.94 6.04
C GLY A 516 -28.45 12.18 7.22
N TYR A 517 -28.04 12.90 8.26
CA TYR A 517 -27.55 12.32 9.51
C TYR A 517 -28.59 11.37 10.14
N ARG A 518 -28.14 10.19 10.57
CA ARG A 518 -28.95 9.09 11.11
C ARG A 518 -28.65 8.78 12.57
N GLY A 519 -27.79 9.57 13.22
CA GLY A 519 -27.29 9.26 14.56
C GLY A 519 -26.12 8.26 14.55
N LEU A 520 -25.39 8.22 15.65
CA LEU A 520 -24.34 7.23 15.89
C LEU A 520 -24.64 6.48 17.20
N PRO A 521 -24.48 5.15 17.27
CA PRO A 521 -24.70 4.42 18.52
C PRO A 521 -23.77 4.89 19.64
N ASN A 522 -24.29 5.00 20.87
CA ASN A 522 -23.52 5.45 22.04
C ASN A 522 -22.18 4.71 22.25
N PRO A 523 -22.08 3.37 22.10
CA PRO A 523 -20.80 2.68 22.25
C PRO A 523 -19.71 3.17 21.27
N VAL A 524 -20.11 3.55 20.05
CA VAL A 524 -19.19 4.08 19.04
C VAL A 524 -18.77 5.50 19.40
N VAL A 525 -19.69 6.32 19.93
CA VAL A 525 -19.37 7.67 20.43
C VAL A 525 -18.36 7.59 21.58
N GLU A 526 -18.57 6.69 22.55
CA GLU A 526 -17.64 6.47 23.66
C GLU A 526 -16.26 5.99 23.17
N TYR A 527 -16.24 5.08 22.19
CA TYR A 527 -15.01 4.61 21.55
C TYR A 527 -14.23 5.75 20.88
N LEU A 528 -14.91 6.62 20.11
CA LEU A 528 -14.27 7.77 19.46
C LEU A 528 -13.81 8.83 20.45
N GLN A 529 -14.52 9.02 21.57
CA GLN A 529 -14.05 9.88 22.66
C GLN A 529 -12.80 9.33 23.33
N HIS A 530 -12.71 8.02 23.53
CA HIS A 530 -11.51 7.35 24.04
C HIS A 530 -10.34 7.51 23.07
N LEU A 531 -10.57 7.27 21.77
CA LEU A 531 -9.61 7.50 20.70
C LEU A 531 -9.07 8.94 20.72
N ASN A 532 -9.94 9.94 20.82
CA ASN A 532 -9.53 11.35 20.86
C ASN A 532 -8.67 11.68 22.08
N LYS A 533 -8.96 11.10 23.24
CA LYS A 533 -8.10 11.24 24.44
C LYS A 533 -6.71 10.64 24.21
N LEU A 534 -6.64 9.46 23.59
CA LEU A 534 -5.37 8.79 23.29
C LEU A 534 -4.55 9.59 22.27
N VAL A 535 -5.14 9.99 21.16
CA VAL A 535 -4.47 10.79 20.12
C VAL A 535 -3.91 12.10 20.71
N ARG A 536 -4.69 12.80 21.54
CA ARG A 536 -4.22 14.00 22.26
C ARG A 536 -3.07 13.68 23.21
N SER A 537 -3.18 12.63 24.01
CA SER A 537 -2.12 12.23 24.94
C SER A 537 -0.80 11.92 24.22
N LEU A 538 -0.84 11.29 23.06
CA LEU A 538 0.34 11.00 22.25
C LEU A 538 0.95 12.28 21.66
N LEU A 539 0.11 13.22 21.23
CA LEU A 539 0.54 14.50 20.67
C LEU A 539 1.14 15.42 21.75
N ASP A 540 0.47 15.57 22.89
CA ASP A 540 0.88 16.43 24.00
C ASP A 540 2.19 15.95 24.65
N ALA A 541 2.42 14.64 24.66
CA ALA A 541 3.67 14.04 25.15
C ALA A 541 4.81 14.07 24.12
N ASP A 542 4.59 14.63 22.92
CA ASP A 542 5.45 14.51 21.75
C ASP A 542 5.97 13.08 21.52
N SER A 543 5.07 12.10 21.67
CA SER A 543 5.41 10.68 21.57
C SER A 543 5.93 10.33 20.18
N PRO A 544 6.95 9.47 20.04
CA PRO A 544 7.38 8.95 18.73
C PRO A 544 6.34 8.00 18.11
N GLN A 545 5.23 7.74 18.79
CA GLN A 545 4.10 6.93 18.31
C GLN A 545 2.94 7.82 17.85
N GLN A 546 2.09 7.27 16.99
CA GLN A 546 0.79 7.81 16.61
C GLN A 546 -0.23 6.66 16.46
N VAL A 547 -1.51 6.98 16.41
CA VAL A 547 -2.54 6.01 16.06
C VAL A 547 -2.51 5.80 14.54
N LEU A 548 -2.26 4.58 14.10
CA LEU A 548 -2.25 4.23 12.67
C LEU A 548 -3.63 3.76 12.19
N GLN A 549 -4.38 3.07 13.05
CA GLN A 549 -5.66 2.45 12.70
C GLN A 549 -6.55 2.38 13.94
N PHE A 550 -7.86 2.61 13.77
CA PHE A 550 -8.87 2.35 14.81
C PHE A 550 -10.11 1.62 14.29
N VAL A 551 -10.20 1.40 12.97
CA VAL A 551 -11.19 0.55 12.31
C VAL A 551 -10.45 -0.62 11.65
N PRO A 552 -10.88 -1.87 11.83
CA PRO A 552 -10.21 -3.02 11.22
C PRO A 552 -10.12 -2.94 9.69
N MET A 553 -9.00 -3.39 9.12
CA MET A 553 -8.81 -3.39 7.65
C MET A 553 -9.82 -4.28 6.94
N GLU A 554 -10.27 -5.36 7.58
CA GLU A 554 -11.33 -6.22 7.07
C GLU A 554 -12.61 -5.44 6.79
N VAL A 555 -12.88 -4.35 7.51
CA VAL A 555 -14.02 -3.46 7.28
C VAL A 555 -13.72 -2.45 6.17
N LEU A 556 -12.53 -1.83 6.20
CA LEU A 556 -12.14 -0.80 5.23
C LEU A 556 -11.93 -1.33 3.81
N LEU A 557 -11.63 -2.62 3.65
CA LEU A 557 -11.38 -3.27 2.35
C LEU A 557 -12.63 -3.82 1.67
N GLN A 558 -13.83 -3.43 2.09
CA GLN A 558 -15.09 -3.99 1.59
C GLN A 558 -15.88 -3.03 0.69
N GLY A 559 -16.33 -3.59 -0.45
CA GLY A 559 -17.45 -3.10 -1.23
C GLY A 559 -17.35 -1.64 -1.69
N LYS A 560 -18.49 -0.93 -1.61
CA LYS A 560 -18.64 0.45 -2.12
C LYS A 560 -17.74 1.47 -1.41
N LEU A 561 -17.40 1.24 -0.13
CA LEU A 561 -16.53 2.15 0.62
C LEU A 561 -15.14 2.22 -0.01
N LEU A 562 -14.55 1.06 -0.31
CA LEU A 562 -13.22 0.99 -0.91
C LEU A 562 -13.19 1.65 -2.29
N GLU A 563 -14.22 1.42 -3.11
CA GLU A 563 -14.38 2.08 -4.41
C GLU A 563 -14.49 3.61 -4.25
N PHE A 564 -15.30 4.08 -3.31
CA PHE A 564 -15.45 5.50 -2.99
C PHE A 564 -14.12 6.14 -2.58
N LEU A 565 -13.38 5.50 -1.67
CA LEU A 565 -12.08 6.00 -1.19
C LEU A 565 -11.05 6.10 -2.33
N TRP A 566 -11.06 5.13 -3.25
CA TRP A 566 -10.21 5.15 -4.45
C TRP A 566 -10.52 6.30 -5.39
N ASP A 567 -11.79 6.47 -5.74
CA ASP A 567 -12.23 7.56 -6.62
C ASP A 567 -11.92 8.92 -5.97
N PHE A 568 -12.16 9.04 -4.66
CA PHE A 568 -11.89 10.23 -3.88
C PHE A 568 -10.41 10.62 -3.88
N ASN A 569 -9.54 9.70 -3.46
CA ASN A 569 -8.11 9.94 -3.36
C ASN A 569 -7.46 10.12 -4.73
N THR A 570 -7.93 9.40 -5.75
CA THR A 570 -7.43 9.55 -7.12
C THR A 570 -7.77 10.93 -7.68
N ALA A 571 -8.98 11.42 -7.41
CA ALA A 571 -9.38 12.78 -7.78
C ALA A 571 -8.48 13.83 -7.11
N ILE A 572 -8.23 13.69 -5.80
CA ILE A 572 -7.32 14.58 -5.06
C ILE A 572 -5.90 14.53 -5.63
N ALA A 573 -5.34 13.33 -5.81
CA ALA A 573 -3.95 13.14 -6.22
C ALA A 573 -3.70 13.64 -7.64
N LYS A 574 -4.57 13.29 -8.61
CA LYS A 574 -4.53 13.82 -9.98
C LYS A 574 -4.64 15.34 -9.98
N ARG A 575 -5.55 15.89 -9.19
CA ARG A 575 -5.76 17.35 -9.10
C ARG A 575 -4.51 18.06 -8.60
N GLN A 576 -3.91 17.57 -7.51
CA GLN A 576 -2.69 18.15 -6.98
C GLN A 576 -1.54 18.04 -7.99
N LEU A 577 -1.36 16.88 -8.61
CA LEU A 577 -0.33 16.67 -9.63
C LEU A 577 -0.53 17.61 -10.83
N HIS A 578 -1.76 17.76 -11.33
CA HIS A 578 -2.11 18.71 -12.39
C HIS A 578 -1.66 20.13 -12.06
N LEU A 579 -2.03 20.62 -10.87
CA LEU A 579 -1.68 21.97 -10.45
C LEU A 579 -0.16 22.17 -10.38
N ILE A 580 0.59 21.20 -9.84
CA ILE A 580 2.05 21.27 -9.74
C ILE A 580 2.71 21.28 -11.12
N VAL A 581 2.26 20.39 -12.02
CA VAL A 581 2.77 20.29 -13.40
C VAL A 581 2.48 21.58 -14.18
N GLN A 582 1.25 22.11 -14.10
CA GLN A 582 0.86 23.35 -14.77
C GLN A 582 1.67 24.55 -14.28
N ALA A 583 1.82 24.71 -12.96
CA ALA A 583 2.63 25.78 -12.38
C ALA A 583 4.08 25.74 -12.90
N LYS A 584 4.62 24.52 -13.07
CA LYS A 584 5.96 24.36 -13.63
C LYS A 584 6.04 24.68 -15.12
N GLN A 585 5.10 24.21 -15.93
CA GLN A 585 5.06 24.50 -17.37
C GLN A 585 4.94 26.02 -17.64
N GLN A 586 4.16 26.73 -16.82
CA GLN A 586 4.07 28.19 -16.87
C GLN A 586 5.38 28.88 -16.46
N GLN A 587 6.11 28.33 -15.48
CA GLN A 587 7.43 28.85 -15.13
C GLN A 587 8.44 28.67 -16.28
N MET A 588 8.47 27.47 -16.88
CA MET A 588 9.38 27.17 -18.00
C MET A 588 9.12 28.07 -19.21
N THR A 589 7.87 28.38 -19.52
CA THR A 589 7.51 29.30 -20.62
C THR A 589 7.91 30.75 -20.31
N ARG A 590 7.84 31.19 -19.06
CA ARG A 590 8.32 32.52 -18.62
C ARG A 590 9.84 32.65 -18.67
N ASP A 591 10.58 31.60 -18.29
CA ASP A 591 12.05 31.61 -18.31
C ASP A 591 12.62 31.56 -19.74
N VAL A 592 11.85 31.08 -20.73
CA VAL A 592 12.23 31.07 -22.16
C VAL A 592 11.89 32.40 -22.86
N SER A 593 11.05 33.24 -22.25
CA SER A 593 10.61 34.54 -22.80
C SER A 593 11.35 35.76 -22.20
N LEU A 594 12.32 35.52 -21.30
CA LEU A 594 13.30 36.47 -20.77
C LEU A 594 14.68 36.19 -21.39
#